data_AF-A0A177A2A8-F1
#
_entry.id   AF-A0A177A2A8-F1
#
_cell.length_a   1.000
_cell.length_b   1.000
_cell.length_c   1.000
_cell.angle_alpha   90.00
_cell.angle_beta   90.00
_cell.angle_gamma   90.00
#
_symmetry.space_group_name_H-M   'P 1'
#
loop_
_entity.id
_entity.type
_entity.pdbx_description
1 polymer ?
#
loop_
_entity_poly.entity_id
_entity_poly.type
_entity_poly.pdbx_seq_one_letter_code
_entity_poly.pdbx_strand_id
1 'polypeptide(L)'
;MHESTIYRRLLPIQGKCVPVHLGETKVDSILYYAGAVRIVYMMFLSFGGFQLRSPIPQTLADDAISGLHAIHQLGVLQGDPAARNILVHPDRPGITWIDFERAEFVRPRAVLGTLSPNRKRKLGWSHEEGKCQNGKSSKKIPASDIGQAKTELARLVVKQRVVISTDANLIRP
;
A
#
# COMPACT_ATOMS: atom_id res chain seq x y z
N MET A 1 9.19 10.91 12.95
CA MET A 1 7.86 11.10 12.33
C MET A 1 7.27 9.72 12.01
N HIS A 2 5.93 9.53 12.04
CA HIS A 2 5.29 8.20 11.82
C HIS A 2 5.77 7.53 10.52
N GLU A 3 5.65 8.20 9.38
CA GLU A 3 6.03 7.65 8.08
C GLU A 3 7.52 7.29 8.00
N SER A 4 8.42 8.11 8.57
CA SER A 4 9.85 7.74 8.62
C SER A 4 10.10 6.45 9.41
N THR A 5 9.35 6.19 10.50
CA THR A 5 9.48 4.90 11.21
C THR A 5 9.03 3.72 10.36
N ILE A 6 8.04 3.92 9.48
CA ILE A 6 7.63 2.92 8.48
C ILE A 6 8.77 2.68 7.49
N TYR A 7 9.34 3.72 6.91
CA TYR A 7 10.48 3.59 6.02
C TYR A 7 11.67 2.86 6.66
N ARG A 8 11.97 3.14 7.93
CA ARG A 8 13.00 2.39 8.70
C ARG A 8 12.66 0.91 8.82
N ARG A 9 11.39 0.55 9.03
CA ARG A 9 10.96 -0.87 9.05
C ARG A 9 11.09 -1.52 7.67
N LEU A 10 10.87 -0.76 6.60
CA LEU A 10 10.93 -1.23 5.21
C LEU A 10 12.36 -1.26 4.62
N LEU A 11 13.40 -0.99 5.42
CA LEU A 11 14.81 -1.00 4.98
C LEU A 11 15.18 -2.22 4.08
N PRO A 12 14.75 -3.47 4.36
CA PRO A 12 15.11 -4.63 3.52
C PRO A 12 14.63 -4.58 2.07
N ILE A 13 13.62 -3.74 1.78
CA ILE A 13 12.97 -3.62 0.45
C ILE A 13 13.11 -2.21 -0.16
N GLN A 14 13.81 -1.30 0.51
CA GLN A 14 14.12 0.01 -0.06
C GLN A 14 14.96 -0.12 -1.32
N GLY A 15 14.63 0.69 -2.33
CA GLY A 15 15.23 0.59 -3.65
C GLY A 15 14.87 -0.71 -4.38
N LYS A 16 13.87 -1.47 -3.91
CA LYS A 16 13.29 -2.63 -4.62
C LYS A 16 11.87 -2.33 -5.09
N CYS A 17 10.98 -2.12 -4.12
CA CYS A 17 9.57 -1.80 -4.35
C CYS A 17 9.07 -0.62 -3.48
N VAL A 18 9.97 0.06 -2.77
CA VAL A 18 9.71 1.32 -2.04
C VAL A 18 10.93 2.25 -2.21
N PRO A 19 10.78 3.59 -2.08
CA PRO A 19 11.90 4.52 -2.16
C PRO A 19 12.96 4.27 -1.08
N VAL A 20 14.19 4.65 -1.38
CA VAL A 20 15.26 4.74 -0.37
C VAL A 20 15.01 5.96 0.49
N HIS A 21 14.94 5.78 1.80
CA HIS A 21 14.81 6.85 2.79
C HIS A 21 16.20 7.39 3.12
N LEU A 22 16.49 8.59 2.60
CA LEU A 22 17.79 9.25 2.69
C LEU A 22 17.97 9.99 4.02
N GLY A 23 16.86 10.32 4.70
CA GLY A 23 16.89 10.96 6.00
C GLY A 23 15.65 11.81 6.26
N GLU A 24 15.53 12.25 7.50
CA GLU A 24 14.53 13.22 7.95
C GLU A 24 15.23 14.31 8.76
N THR A 25 14.70 15.53 8.71
CA THR A 25 15.22 16.65 9.50
C THR A 25 14.08 17.53 9.99
N LYS A 26 14.28 18.13 11.17
CA LYS A 26 13.42 19.19 11.67
C LYS A 26 13.86 20.50 11.03
N VAL A 27 12.89 21.27 10.53
CA VAL A 27 13.15 22.57 9.92
C VAL A 27 12.86 23.64 10.97
N ASP A 28 13.92 24.18 11.57
CA ASP A 28 13.81 25.24 12.57
C ASP A 28 13.73 26.65 11.94
N SER A 29 13.91 26.77 10.62
CA SER A 29 13.79 28.02 9.87
C SER A 29 12.34 28.37 9.51
N ILE A 30 12.14 29.61 9.03
CA ILE A 30 10.86 30.13 8.54
C ILE A 30 10.64 29.63 7.10
N LEU A 31 10.34 28.34 6.96
CA LEU A 31 10.03 27.74 5.66
C LEU A 31 8.52 27.55 5.51
N TYR A 32 7.94 28.12 4.45
CA TYR A 32 6.52 28.03 4.15
C TYR A 32 6.27 27.39 2.80
N TYR A 33 5.34 26.43 2.77
CA TYR A 33 4.73 25.95 1.55
C TYR A 33 3.64 26.92 1.10
N ALA A 34 3.74 27.38 -0.15
CA ALA A 34 2.83 28.34 -0.77
C ALA A 34 2.57 29.61 0.08
N GLY A 35 3.54 30.02 0.90
CA GLY A 35 3.42 31.18 1.80
C GLY A 35 2.43 31.03 2.96
N ALA A 36 1.77 29.87 3.10
CA ALA A 36 0.66 29.68 4.06
C ALA A 36 0.92 28.60 5.11
N VAL A 37 1.57 27.49 4.72
CA VAL A 37 1.72 26.32 5.60
C VAL A 37 3.18 26.22 6.04
N ARG A 38 3.44 26.38 7.34
CA ARG A 38 4.80 26.25 7.88
C ARG A 38 5.28 24.80 7.79
N ILE A 39 6.41 24.59 7.14
CA ILE A 39 7.07 23.28 7.09
C ILE A 39 7.97 23.15 8.32
N VAL A 40 7.65 22.18 9.18
CA VAL A 40 8.39 21.91 10.42
C VAL A 40 9.26 20.67 10.37
N TYR A 41 8.97 19.76 9.43
CA TYR A 41 9.73 18.53 9.21
C TYR A 41 9.82 18.26 7.71
N MET A 42 10.98 17.77 7.28
CA MET A 42 11.22 17.33 5.92
C MET A 42 11.78 15.91 5.92
N MET A 43 11.36 15.12 4.95
CA MET A 43 11.87 13.77 4.71
C MET A 43 12.33 13.69 3.26
N PHE A 44 13.48 13.05 3.05
CA PHE A 44 14.10 12.92 1.74
C PHE A 44 14.05 11.46 1.31
N LEU A 45 13.46 11.23 0.13
CA LEU A 45 13.33 9.92 -0.48
C LEU A 45 14.02 9.92 -1.84
N SER A 46 14.55 8.77 -2.26
CA SER A 46 15.03 8.61 -3.64
C SER A 46 13.89 8.81 -4.64
N PHE A 47 14.23 9.22 -5.86
CA PHE A 47 13.26 9.28 -6.95
C PHE A 47 12.62 7.90 -7.17
N GLY A 48 11.29 7.84 -7.15
CA GLY A 48 10.52 6.60 -7.27
C GLY A 48 9.97 6.31 -8.67
N GLY A 49 10.06 7.27 -9.59
CA GLY A 49 9.49 7.20 -10.93
C GLY A 49 8.27 8.10 -11.12
N PHE A 50 7.41 7.73 -12.07
CA PHE A 50 6.22 8.48 -12.47
C PHE A 50 4.94 7.68 -12.16
N GLN A 51 3.83 8.37 -11.96
CA GLN A 51 2.54 7.74 -11.72
C GLN A 51 2.12 6.81 -12.87
N LEU A 52 1.42 5.72 -12.52
CA LEU A 52 0.85 4.81 -13.50
C LEU A 52 -0.12 5.53 -14.45
N ARG A 53 -0.04 5.20 -15.74
CA ARG A 53 -0.96 5.67 -16.78
C ARG A 53 -1.63 4.47 -17.45
N SER A 54 -2.96 4.47 -17.47
CA SER A 54 -3.73 3.43 -18.16
C SER A 54 -3.59 3.54 -19.69
N PRO A 55 -3.55 2.41 -20.43
CA PRO A 55 -3.54 1.05 -19.92
C PRO A 55 -2.18 0.62 -19.36
N ILE A 56 -2.18 -0.16 -18.28
CA ILE A 56 -0.96 -0.81 -17.76
C ILE A 56 -0.97 -2.31 -18.12
N PRO A 57 0.21 -2.93 -18.36
CA PRO A 57 0.28 -4.37 -18.58
C PRO A 57 -0.05 -5.13 -17.29
N GLN A 58 -0.64 -6.33 -17.44
CA GLN A 58 -0.99 -7.19 -16.29
C GLN A 58 0.23 -7.52 -15.41
N THR A 59 1.40 -7.70 -16.02
CA THR A 59 2.65 -7.97 -15.30
C THR A 59 3.01 -6.86 -14.31
N LEU A 60 2.76 -5.59 -14.65
CA LEU A 60 3.02 -4.46 -13.75
C LEU A 60 2.03 -4.41 -12.59
N ALA A 61 0.78 -4.82 -12.82
CA ALA A 61 -0.19 -4.98 -11.75
C ALA A 61 0.22 -6.12 -10.80
N ASP A 62 0.72 -7.22 -11.34
CA ASP A 62 1.22 -8.36 -10.55
C ASP A 62 2.47 -7.98 -9.72
N ASP A 63 3.37 -7.15 -10.28
CA ASP A 63 4.52 -6.58 -9.56
C ASP A 63 4.06 -5.68 -8.39
N ALA A 64 3.03 -4.87 -8.59
CA ALA A 64 2.47 -4.02 -7.53
C ALA A 64 1.90 -4.85 -6.37
N ILE A 65 1.16 -5.92 -6.68
CA ILE A 65 0.65 -6.85 -5.66
C ILE A 65 1.80 -7.58 -4.95
N SER A 66 2.82 -8.00 -5.68
CA SER A 66 4.01 -8.64 -5.11
C SER A 66 4.78 -7.70 -4.18
N GLY A 67 4.92 -6.42 -4.56
CA GLY A 67 5.51 -5.38 -3.71
C GLY A 67 4.71 -5.16 -2.43
N LEU A 68 3.38 -5.14 -2.52
CA LEU A 68 2.51 -4.99 -1.35
C LEU A 68 2.59 -6.20 -0.41
N HIS A 69 2.72 -7.42 -0.94
CA HIS A 69 3.02 -8.60 -0.14
C HIS A 69 4.37 -8.49 0.59
N ALA A 70 5.41 -7.97 -0.06
CA ALA A 70 6.71 -7.76 0.59
C ALA A 70 6.62 -6.74 1.74
N ILE A 71 5.84 -5.67 1.57
CA ILE A 71 5.53 -4.70 2.63
C ILE A 71 4.81 -5.39 3.80
N HIS A 72 3.81 -6.22 3.51
CA HIS A 72 3.04 -6.95 4.52
C HIS A 72 3.90 -7.96 5.29
N GLN A 73 4.85 -8.63 4.63
CA GLN A 73 5.79 -9.56 5.27
C GLN A 73 6.68 -8.87 6.31
N LEU A 74 6.95 -7.57 6.13
CA LEU A 74 7.66 -6.76 7.11
C LEU A 74 6.75 -6.24 8.23
N GLY A 75 5.48 -6.65 8.27
CA GLY A 75 4.51 -6.27 9.31
C GLY A 75 4.01 -4.84 9.15
N VAL A 76 3.92 -4.35 7.92
CA VAL A 76 3.37 -3.02 7.58
C VAL A 76 2.15 -3.21 6.68
N LEU A 77 1.05 -2.52 6.96
CA LEU A 77 -0.03 -2.28 5.98
C LEU A 77 0.19 -0.91 5.38
N GLN A 78 -0.01 -0.77 4.07
CA GLN A 78 0.20 0.52 3.42
C GLN A 78 -0.96 1.48 3.72
N GLY A 79 -2.20 0.98 3.80
CA GLY A 79 -3.35 1.71 4.35
C GLY A 79 -4.08 2.62 3.37
N ASP A 80 -3.50 2.94 2.22
CA ASP A 80 -4.15 3.59 1.08
C ASP A 80 -3.60 3.04 -0.25
N PRO A 81 -3.92 1.78 -0.59
CA PRO A 81 -3.27 1.05 -1.68
C PRO A 81 -3.88 1.44 -3.03
N ALA A 82 -4.02 2.75 -3.25
CA ALA A 82 -4.53 3.34 -4.47
C ALA A 82 -3.46 3.39 -5.55
N ALA A 83 -3.86 3.32 -6.82
CA ALA A 83 -2.92 3.33 -7.93
C ALA A 83 -2.08 4.62 -8.05
N ARG A 84 -2.56 5.74 -7.49
CA ARG A 84 -1.81 7.01 -7.42
C ARG A 84 -0.54 6.91 -6.55
N ASN A 85 -0.50 5.94 -5.64
CA ASN A 85 0.60 5.68 -4.73
C ASN A 85 1.57 4.60 -5.25
N ILE A 86 1.44 4.26 -6.54
CA ILE A 86 2.33 3.35 -7.26
C ILE A 86 3.02 4.12 -8.37
N LEU A 87 4.33 4.06 -8.39
CA LEU A 87 5.16 4.67 -9.41
C LEU A 87 5.86 3.61 -10.27
N VAL A 88 6.19 3.97 -11.51
CA VAL A 88 7.00 3.18 -12.43
C VAL A 88 8.17 4.03 -12.92
N HIS A 89 9.35 3.42 -13.01
CA HIS A 89 10.54 4.07 -13.56
C HIS A 89 10.82 3.53 -14.97
N PRO A 90 11.05 4.37 -15.99
CA PRO A 90 11.24 3.90 -17.37
C PRO A 90 12.48 3.00 -17.51
N ASP A 91 13.56 3.33 -16.80
CA ASP A 91 14.85 2.63 -16.95
C ASP A 91 15.04 1.47 -15.96
N ARG A 92 14.02 1.14 -15.17
CA ARG A 92 14.13 0.10 -14.15
C ARG A 92 12.84 -0.72 -14.10
N PRO A 93 12.93 -2.05 -14.24
CA PRO A 93 11.75 -2.90 -14.14
C PRO A 93 11.13 -2.86 -12.74
N GLY A 94 9.81 -3.03 -12.70
CA GLY A 94 9.02 -3.07 -11.48
C GLY A 94 8.37 -1.75 -11.10
N ILE A 95 7.94 -1.68 -9.85
CA ILE A 95 7.13 -0.59 -9.28
C ILE A 95 7.76 -0.04 -8.01
N THR A 96 7.30 1.14 -7.59
CA THR A 96 7.65 1.76 -6.31
C THR A 96 6.38 2.20 -5.60
N TRP A 97 6.09 1.60 -4.44
CA TRP A 97 5.05 2.07 -3.52
C TRP A 97 5.51 3.29 -2.73
N ILE A 98 4.67 4.32 -2.68
CA ILE A 98 4.91 5.56 -1.94
C ILE A 98 3.74 5.85 -0.98
N ASP A 99 3.84 6.97 -0.27
CA ASP A 99 2.77 7.53 0.54
C ASP A 99 2.34 6.57 1.67
N PHE A 100 3.17 6.51 2.72
CA PHE A 100 2.95 5.65 3.88
C PHE A 100 2.38 6.43 5.08
N GLU A 101 1.80 7.60 4.86
CA GLU A 101 1.21 8.43 5.92
C GLU A 101 0.15 7.68 6.75
N ARG A 102 -0.58 6.77 6.09
CA ARG A 102 -1.69 5.97 6.61
C ARG A 102 -1.29 4.53 6.96
N ALA A 103 0.00 4.23 6.87
CA ALA A 103 0.49 2.90 7.09
C ALA A 103 0.39 2.51 8.57
N GLU A 104 0.16 1.22 8.84
CA GLU A 104 0.02 0.71 10.19
C GLU A 104 0.95 -0.48 10.42
N PHE A 105 1.55 -0.56 11.61
CA PHE A 105 2.28 -1.77 12.02
C PHE A 105 1.29 -2.88 12.38
N VAL A 106 1.42 -4.02 11.72
CA VAL A 106 0.67 -5.22 12.04
C VAL A 106 1.55 -6.13 12.88
N ARG A 107 1.08 -6.42 14.09
CA ARG A 107 1.70 -7.47 14.90
C ARG A 107 1.60 -8.78 14.12
N PRO A 108 2.70 -9.53 13.95
CA PRO A 108 2.63 -10.89 13.44
C PRO A 108 1.55 -11.62 14.21
N ARG A 109 0.56 -12.18 13.50
CA ARG A 109 -0.41 -13.06 14.15
C ARG A 109 0.43 -14.18 14.76
N ALA A 110 0.29 -14.41 16.07
CA ALA A 110 0.87 -15.61 16.67
C ALA A 110 0.42 -16.79 15.78
N VAL A 111 1.39 -17.58 15.31
CA VAL A 111 1.08 -18.84 14.63
C VAL A 111 0.10 -19.54 15.56
N LEU A 112 -1.07 -19.95 15.04
CA LEU A 112 -1.98 -20.80 15.80
C LEU A 112 -1.13 -21.97 16.29
N GLY A 113 -0.82 -21.98 17.60
CA GLY A 113 -0.01 -23.03 18.19
C GLY A 113 -0.64 -24.37 17.84
N THR A 114 0.19 -25.40 17.70
CA THR A 114 -0.21 -26.75 17.32
C THR A 114 -1.52 -27.10 18.03
N LEU A 115 -2.61 -27.17 17.27
CA LEU A 115 -3.93 -27.44 17.83
C LEU A 115 -3.86 -28.83 18.48
N SER A 116 -3.85 -28.89 19.81
CA SER A 116 -4.13 -30.14 20.49
C SER A 116 -5.52 -30.61 20.04
N PRO A 117 -5.73 -31.89 19.69
CA PRO A 117 -7.04 -32.39 19.29
C PRO A 117 -8.10 -31.95 20.29
N ASN A 118 -9.17 -31.37 19.77
CA ASN A 118 -10.24 -30.71 20.49
C ASN A 118 -10.78 -31.59 21.64
N ARG A 119 -10.25 -31.45 22.86
CA ARG A 119 -10.82 -32.13 24.03
C ARG A 119 -12.05 -31.33 24.44
N LYS A 120 -13.24 -31.87 24.14
CA LYS A 120 -14.54 -31.37 24.62
C LYS A 120 -14.42 -30.97 26.09
N ARG A 121 -14.37 -29.67 26.38
CA ARG A 121 -14.47 -29.15 27.74
C ARG A 121 -15.95 -29.10 28.10
N LYS A 122 -16.34 -29.84 29.13
CA LYS A 122 -17.64 -29.66 29.79
C LYS A 122 -17.72 -28.22 30.28
N LEU A 123 -18.88 -27.61 30.01
CA LEU A 123 -19.30 -26.30 30.49
C LEU A 123 -19.13 -26.24 32.01
N GLY A 124 -18.27 -25.35 32.49
CA GLY A 124 -18.19 -24.94 33.88
C GLY A 124 -18.31 -23.42 33.89
N TRP A 125 -19.51 -22.94 34.20
CA TRP A 125 -19.85 -21.53 34.28
C TRP A 125 -19.34 -20.99 35.61
N SER A 126 -18.49 -19.97 35.58
CA SER A 126 -18.33 -19.06 36.71
C SER A 126 -17.87 -17.69 36.20
N HIS A 127 -18.71 -16.71 36.54
CA HIS A 127 -18.54 -15.28 36.38
C HIS A 127 -17.24 -14.80 37.05
N GLU A 128 -16.51 -13.89 36.41
CA GLU A 128 -16.16 -12.60 37.04
C GLU A 128 -15.61 -11.61 36.02
N GLU A 129 -15.91 -10.34 36.29
CA GLU A 129 -15.87 -9.19 35.40
C GLU A 129 -14.46 -8.61 35.25
N GLY A 130 -14.15 -8.10 34.05
CA GLY A 130 -12.95 -7.32 33.77
C GLY A 130 -13.14 -6.51 32.49
N LYS A 131 -13.79 -5.36 32.62
CA LYS A 131 -14.20 -4.47 31.52
C LYS A 131 -13.10 -3.43 31.25
N CYS A 132 -12.43 -3.49 30.09
CA CYS A 132 -11.63 -2.38 29.57
C CYS A 132 -11.87 -2.18 28.05
N GLN A 133 -12.96 -1.46 27.79
CA GLN A 133 -13.25 -0.47 26.74
C GLN A 133 -12.68 -0.62 25.32
N ASN A 134 -13.64 -0.76 24.41
CA ASN A 134 -13.57 -0.61 22.96
C ASN A 134 -13.01 0.75 22.52
N GLY A 135 -11.97 0.72 21.69
CA GLY A 135 -11.85 1.63 20.54
C GLY A 135 -12.02 0.81 19.28
N LYS A 136 -13.19 0.86 18.63
CA LYS A 136 -13.40 0.26 17.30
C LYS A 136 -12.69 1.13 16.26
N SER A 137 -11.36 1.08 16.18
CA SER A 137 -10.73 1.34 14.89
C SER A 137 -11.01 0.11 14.03
N SER A 138 -11.58 0.30 12.85
CA SER A 138 -11.71 -0.78 11.86
C SER A 138 -10.30 -1.27 11.54
N LYS A 139 -9.85 -2.31 12.25
CA LYS A 139 -8.49 -2.83 12.16
C LYS A 139 -8.28 -3.30 10.72
N LYS A 140 -7.50 -2.55 9.93
CA LYS A 140 -7.24 -2.92 8.54
C LYS A 140 -6.51 -4.26 8.54
N ILE A 141 -6.93 -5.15 7.65
CA ILE A 141 -6.41 -6.52 7.55
C ILE A 141 -5.64 -6.62 6.23
N PRO A 142 -4.50 -7.33 6.17
CA PRO A 142 -3.73 -7.54 4.94
C PRO A 142 -4.59 -7.94 3.73
N ALA A 143 -5.57 -8.81 3.92
CA ALA A 143 -6.47 -9.25 2.85
C ALA A 143 -7.31 -8.10 2.25
N SER A 144 -7.76 -7.17 3.09
CA SER A 144 -8.51 -5.99 2.63
C SER A 144 -7.63 -5.03 1.84
N ASP A 145 -6.37 -4.85 2.28
CA ASP A 145 -5.39 -3.96 1.65
C ASP A 145 -5.01 -4.48 0.24
N ILE A 146 -4.72 -5.79 0.13
CA ILE A 146 -4.50 -6.45 -1.18
C ILE A 146 -5.75 -6.39 -2.06
N GLY A 147 -6.94 -6.63 -1.49
CA GLY A 147 -8.19 -6.59 -2.24
C GLY A 147 -8.45 -5.23 -2.89
N GLN A 148 -8.26 -4.15 -2.12
CA GLN A 148 -8.38 -2.78 -2.62
C GLN A 148 -7.35 -2.49 -3.73
N ALA A 149 -6.09 -2.87 -3.54
CA ALA A 149 -5.04 -2.71 -4.54
C ALA A 149 -5.40 -3.38 -5.88
N LYS A 150 -5.91 -4.62 -5.81
CA LYS A 150 -6.34 -5.37 -7.01
C LYS A 150 -7.47 -4.67 -7.75
N THR A 151 -8.46 -4.15 -7.02
CA THR A 151 -9.57 -3.40 -7.64
C THR A 151 -9.07 -2.14 -8.35
N GLU A 152 -8.17 -1.38 -7.72
CA GLU A 152 -7.60 -0.16 -8.30
C GLU A 152 -6.77 -0.47 -9.56
N LEU A 153 -5.91 -1.49 -9.50
CA LEU A 153 -5.06 -1.89 -10.63
C LEU A 153 -5.89 -2.46 -11.80
N ALA A 154 -6.95 -3.22 -11.53
CA ALA A 154 -7.82 -3.78 -12.57
C ALA A 154 -8.47 -2.68 -13.45
N ARG A 155 -8.81 -1.52 -12.86
CA ARG A 155 -9.32 -0.37 -13.61
C ARG A 155 -8.29 0.21 -14.58
N LEU A 156 -7.01 0.11 -14.25
CA LEU A 156 -5.94 0.60 -15.10
C LEU A 156 -5.55 -0.39 -16.19
N VAL A 157 -5.68 -1.71 -15.94
CA VAL A 157 -5.44 -2.75 -16.95
C VAL A 157 -6.52 -2.70 -18.05
N VAL A 158 -7.79 -2.50 -17.69
CA VAL A 158 -8.90 -2.49 -18.65
C VAL A 158 -9.16 -1.08 -19.17
N LYS A 159 -8.51 -0.73 -20.29
CA LYS A 159 -8.96 0.36 -21.16
C LYS A 159 -8.71 0.07 -22.65
N GLN A 160 -9.35 -1.00 -23.14
CA GLN A 160 -9.67 -1.15 -24.57
C GLN A 160 -11.14 -1.56 -24.67
N ARG A 161 -12.02 -0.57 -24.89
CA ARG A 161 -13.29 -0.77 -25.62
C ARG A 161 -13.90 0.58 -26.02
N VAL A 162 -14.34 0.62 -27.29
CA VAL A 162 -14.98 1.70 -28.07
C VAL A 162 -13.95 2.67 -28.69
N VAL A 163 -13.67 2.61 -30.00
CA VAL A 163 -14.64 2.78 -31.11
C VAL A 163 -14.65 1.62 -32.10
N ILE A 164 -15.87 1.16 -32.42
CA ILE A 164 -16.20 0.15 -33.43
C ILE A 164 -16.31 0.85 -34.79
N SER A 165 -15.87 0.13 -35.82
CA SER A 165 -16.12 0.33 -37.26
C SER A 165 -17.42 1.06 -37.65
N THR A 166 -17.25 2.14 -38.41
CA THR A 166 -18.02 2.54 -39.60
C THR A 166 -17.01 3.37 -40.41
N ASP A 167 -16.48 2.93 -41.54
CA ASP A 167 -17.21 2.95 -42.80
C ASP A 167 -16.52 2.00 -43.79
N ALA A 168 -17.22 0.92 -44.14
CA ALA A 168 -16.94 0.12 -45.32
C ALA A 168 -18.11 0.36 -46.26
N ASN A 169 -17.95 1.30 -47.19
CA ASN A 169 -18.43 1.25 -48.57
C ASN A 169 -18.37 2.65 -49.15
N LEU A 170 -17.53 2.83 -50.17
CA LEU A 170 -17.82 3.65 -51.36
C LEU A 170 -16.72 3.32 -52.40
N ILE A 171 -16.85 2.15 -53.00
CA ILE A 171 -16.36 1.92 -54.35
C ILE A 171 -17.43 2.46 -55.30
N ARG A 172 -16.92 3.15 -56.31
CA ARG A 172 -17.57 3.96 -57.35
C ARG A 172 -18.59 3.17 -58.19
N PRO A 173 -19.38 3.90 -58.98
CA PRO A 173 -19.15 3.86 -60.43
C PRO A 173 -18.66 5.20 -60.99
#